data_AF-A0A2M8N6R6-F1
#
_entry.id   AF-A0A2M8N6R6-F1
#
_cell.length_a   1.000
_cell.length_b   1.000
_cell.length_c   1.000
_cell.angle_alpha   90.00
_cell.angle_beta   90.00
_cell.angle_gamma   90.00
#
_symmetry.space_group_name_H-M   'P 1'
#
loop_
_entity.id
_entity.type
_entity.pdbx_description
1 polymer ?
#
loop_
_entity_poly.entity_id
_entity_poly.type
_entity_poly.pdbx_seq_one_letter_code
_entity_poly.pdbx_strand_id
1 'polypeptide(L)'
;MGKTLYVANLTQNVTEDDIKALFDQFGEVESVQFGLNERFNIRYALVSMAMEKAATKANHTLNGYVLDGQYISISYPEVDMQAVERGLSKKARETAEAVVKELGEEWRKPVRRIHSMVLLCGHSFVLHLLKEAHEIYEGEGMMTQDGSRKRSLGGVFFTLANHRMSPELYYLIHIRGGKLPGYKKEDDRAIYHLIRNPHKFDLKQ
;
A
#
# COMPACT_ATOMS: atom_id res chain seq x y z
N MET A 1 11.09 10.75 -4.47
CA MET A 1 10.90 9.49 -3.72
C MET A 1 12.21 9.09 -3.06
N GLY A 2 12.18 8.15 -2.10
CA GLY A 2 13.39 7.76 -1.34
C GLY A 2 14.24 6.72 -2.07
N LYS A 3 15.41 6.43 -1.50
CA LYS A 3 16.26 5.29 -1.92
C LYS A 3 15.93 3.98 -1.20
N THR A 4 15.20 4.06 -0.09
CA THR A 4 14.86 2.92 0.77
C THR A 4 13.43 2.48 0.52
N LEU A 5 13.24 1.17 0.43
CA LEU A 5 11.96 0.50 0.21
C LEU A 5 11.58 -0.34 1.43
N TYR A 6 10.30 -0.35 1.76
CA TYR A 6 9.70 -1.24 2.74
C TYR A 6 9.11 -2.45 1.99
N VAL A 7 9.68 -3.63 2.21
CA VAL A 7 9.28 -4.89 1.59
C VAL A 7 8.57 -5.75 2.64
N ALA A 8 7.26 -5.90 2.51
CA ALA A 8 6.40 -6.57 3.49
C ALA A 8 6.02 -7.99 3.06
N ASN A 9 5.44 -8.72 4.01
CA ASN A 9 4.90 -10.07 3.81
C ASN A 9 5.98 -11.09 3.45
N LEU A 10 7.09 -11.07 4.19
CA LEU A 10 8.19 -12.02 4.04
C LEU A 10 7.99 -13.21 4.98
N THR A 11 8.31 -14.42 4.51
CA THR A 11 8.41 -15.60 5.38
C THR A 11 9.65 -15.50 6.28
N GLN A 12 9.76 -16.39 7.27
CA GLN A 12 10.95 -16.47 8.12
C GLN A 12 12.16 -17.07 7.38
N ASN A 13 11.96 -17.76 6.26
CA ASN A 13 13.05 -18.40 5.51
C ASN A 13 13.78 -17.41 4.60
N VAL A 14 13.13 -16.31 4.19
CA VAL A 14 13.76 -15.31 3.32
C VAL A 14 15.01 -14.72 4.00
N THR A 15 16.13 -14.79 3.29
CA THR A 15 17.44 -14.31 3.73
C THR A 15 17.81 -12.97 3.09
N GLU A 16 18.87 -12.34 3.57
CA GLU A 16 19.42 -11.13 2.94
C GLU A 16 19.88 -11.39 1.51
N ASP A 17 20.46 -12.57 1.24
CA ASP A 17 20.94 -12.93 -0.09
C ASP A 17 19.80 -13.11 -1.09
N ASP A 18 18.65 -13.66 -0.66
CA ASP A 18 17.45 -13.75 -1.49
C ASP A 18 16.95 -12.36 -1.90
N ILE A 19 16.96 -11.42 -0.96
CA ILE A 19 16.56 -10.03 -1.21
C ILE A 19 17.55 -9.35 -2.16
N LYS A 20 18.87 -9.49 -1.94
CA LYS A 20 19.89 -8.93 -2.85
C LYS A 20 19.74 -9.49 -4.26
N ALA A 21 19.67 -10.81 -4.40
CA ALA A 21 19.51 -11.47 -5.68
C ALA A 21 18.26 -10.99 -6.44
N LEU A 22 17.15 -10.75 -5.71
CA LEU A 22 15.92 -10.23 -6.30
C LEU A 22 16.04 -8.76 -6.74
N PHE A 23 16.76 -7.92 -5.99
CA PHE A 23 16.82 -6.47 -6.20
C PHE A 23 17.99 -6.01 -7.10
N ASP A 24 19.07 -6.78 -7.21
CA ASP A 24 20.29 -6.42 -7.97
C ASP A 24 20.02 -6.14 -9.45
N GLN A 25 19.00 -6.78 -10.04
CA GLN A 25 18.57 -6.54 -11.42
C GLN A 25 18.08 -5.09 -11.68
N PHE A 26 17.77 -4.33 -10.63
CA PHE A 26 17.34 -2.94 -10.73
C PHE A 26 18.46 -1.94 -10.44
N GLY A 27 19.53 -2.37 -9.78
CA GLY A 27 20.69 -1.58 -9.37
C GLY A 27 21.29 -2.13 -8.07
N GLU A 28 22.44 -1.57 -7.66
CA GLU A 28 23.16 -1.98 -6.45
C GLU A 28 22.32 -1.80 -5.17
N VAL A 29 22.29 -2.83 -4.33
CA VAL A 29 21.69 -2.82 -3.00
C VAL A 29 22.75 -2.39 -1.97
N GLU A 30 22.54 -1.25 -1.32
CA GLU A 30 23.44 -0.71 -0.28
C GLU A 30 23.26 -1.43 1.06
N SER A 31 22.02 -1.78 1.43
CA SER A 31 21.74 -2.49 2.69
C SER A 31 20.37 -3.17 2.69
N VAL A 32 20.27 -4.24 3.47
CA VAL A 32 19.03 -4.94 3.79
C VAL A 32 18.91 -5.03 5.31
N GLN A 33 17.80 -4.58 5.88
CA GLN A 33 17.54 -4.66 7.32
C GLN A 33 16.18 -5.29 7.57
N PHE A 34 16.16 -6.47 8.20
CA PHE A 34 14.91 -7.13 8.56
C PHE A 34 14.29 -6.52 9.81
N GLY A 35 12.95 -6.52 9.86
CA GLY A 35 12.19 -6.12 11.03
C GLY A 35 10.87 -6.89 11.11
N LEU A 36 10.15 -6.65 12.21
CA LEU A 36 8.83 -7.22 12.46
C LEU A 36 7.84 -6.09 12.69
N ASN A 37 6.76 -6.07 11.92
CA ASN A 37 5.62 -5.20 12.19
C ASN A 37 4.85 -5.80 13.36
N GLU A 38 5.09 -5.31 14.58
CA GLU A 38 4.51 -5.86 15.81
C GLU A 38 2.98 -5.86 15.81
N ARG A 39 2.35 -4.89 15.12
CA ARG A 39 0.88 -4.76 15.09
C ARG A 39 0.20 -5.91 14.36
N PHE A 40 0.85 -6.43 13.32
CA PHE A 40 0.30 -7.50 12.49
C PHE A 40 1.10 -8.79 12.57
N ASN A 41 2.20 -8.79 13.33
CA ASN A 41 3.19 -9.86 13.38
C ASN A 41 3.69 -10.28 11.99
N ILE A 42 4.01 -9.29 11.14
CA ILE A 42 4.45 -9.51 9.76
C ILE A 42 5.91 -9.10 9.62
N ARG A 43 6.74 -10.03 9.14
CA ARG A 43 8.14 -9.76 8.84
C ARG A 43 8.25 -8.89 7.59
N TYR A 44 9.16 -7.94 7.65
CA TYR A 44 9.49 -7.05 6.54
C TYR A 44 11.01 -6.87 6.42
N ALA A 45 11.45 -6.25 5.32
CA ALA A 45 12.80 -5.75 5.13
C ALA A 45 12.78 -4.28 4.68
N LEU A 46 13.72 -3.48 5.19
CA LEU A 46 14.10 -2.20 4.60
C LEU A 46 15.25 -2.45 3.63
N VAL A 47 15.05 -2.15 2.36
CA VAL A 47 16.03 -2.35 1.29
C VAL A 47 16.46 -0.99 0.77
N SER A 48 17.71 -0.60 1.01
CA SER A 48 18.27 0.66 0.50
C SER A 48 19.00 0.40 -0.81
N MET A 49 18.57 1.06 -1.88
CA MET A 49 19.23 1.00 -3.19
C MET A 49 20.23 2.15 -3.32
N ALA A 50 21.29 1.96 -4.10
CA ALA A 50 22.26 3.03 -4.38
C ALA A 50 21.60 4.25 -5.07
N MET A 51 20.59 4.01 -5.91
CA MET A 51 19.94 5.02 -6.73
C MET A 51 18.42 5.06 -6.52
N GLU A 52 17.84 6.26 -6.39
CA GLU A 52 16.37 6.45 -6.28
C GLU A 52 15.63 5.84 -7.49
N LYS A 53 16.22 5.96 -8.69
CA LYS A 53 15.66 5.38 -9.92
C LYS A 53 15.58 3.85 -9.85
N ALA A 54 16.57 3.20 -9.24
CA ALA A 54 16.57 1.77 -9.02
C ALA A 54 15.46 1.37 -8.04
N ALA A 55 15.35 2.08 -6.91
CA ALA A 55 14.26 1.88 -5.94
C ALA A 55 12.88 2.05 -6.56
N THR A 56 12.68 3.09 -7.37
CA THR A 56 11.40 3.33 -8.06
C THR A 56 11.06 2.20 -9.04
N LYS A 57 12.04 1.71 -9.80
CA LYS A 57 11.85 0.61 -10.74
C LYS A 57 11.54 -0.71 -10.01
N ALA A 58 12.26 -1.00 -8.93
CA ALA A 58 12.02 -2.17 -8.09
C ALA A 58 10.62 -2.13 -7.46
N ASN A 59 10.24 -0.99 -6.87
CA ASN A 59 8.90 -0.77 -6.32
C ASN A 59 7.80 -1.03 -7.37
N HIS A 60 7.96 -0.52 -8.59
CA HIS A 60 6.97 -0.73 -9.64
C HIS A 60 6.88 -2.21 -10.08
N THR A 61 8.02 -2.89 -10.18
CA THR A 61 8.13 -4.20 -10.85
C THR A 61 7.89 -5.38 -9.91
N LEU A 62 8.34 -5.29 -8.65
CA LEU A 62 8.34 -6.41 -7.72
C LEU A 62 7.12 -6.45 -6.78
N ASN A 63 6.21 -5.46 -6.86
CA ASN A 63 4.94 -5.53 -6.14
C ASN A 63 4.10 -6.72 -6.63
N GLY A 64 3.79 -7.66 -5.74
CA GLY A 64 3.12 -8.91 -6.10
C GLY A 64 4.04 -9.99 -6.65
N TYR A 65 5.36 -9.86 -6.49
CA TYR A 65 6.29 -10.96 -6.76
C TYR A 65 6.12 -12.08 -5.73
N VAL A 66 6.18 -13.34 -6.16
CA VAL A 66 6.11 -14.50 -5.25
C VAL A 66 7.52 -14.85 -4.78
N LEU A 67 7.82 -14.60 -3.51
CA LEU A 67 9.07 -14.98 -2.86
C LEU A 67 8.77 -15.97 -1.74
N ASP A 68 9.42 -17.14 -1.78
CA ASP A 68 9.17 -18.24 -0.84
C ASP A 68 7.67 -18.57 -0.65
N GLY A 69 6.94 -18.63 -1.78
CA GLY A 69 5.51 -18.97 -1.79
C GLY A 69 4.57 -17.86 -1.30
N GLN A 70 5.06 -16.65 -1.00
CA GLN A 70 4.24 -15.52 -0.59
C GLN A 70 4.38 -14.33 -1.53
N TYR A 71 3.27 -13.63 -1.77
CA TYR A 71 3.30 -12.35 -2.48
C TYR A 71 3.92 -11.26 -1.62
N ILE A 72 5.02 -10.67 -2.07
CA ILE A 72 5.62 -9.51 -1.41
C ILE A 72 4.93 -8.23 -1.83
N SER A 73 4.90 -7.26 -0.91
CA SER A 73 4.42 -5.91 -1.20
C SER A 73 5.49 -4.90 -0.91
N ILE A 74 5.61 -3.90 -1.78
CA ILE A 74 6.67 -2.91 -1.69
C ILE A 74 6.07 -1.51 -1.66
N SER A 75 6.41 -0.75 -0.63
CA SER A 75 6.11 0.68 -0.53
C SER A 75 7.38 1.44 -0.18
N TYR A 76 7.28 2.76 -0.09
CA TYR A 76 8.27 3.54 0.65
C TYR A 76 7.94 3.47 2.14
N PRO A 77 8.95 3.51 3.03
CA PRO A 77 8.71 3.52 4.47
C PRO A 77 8.08 4.84 4.92
N GLU A 78 8.46 5.94 4.27
CA GLU A 78 8.04 7.30 4.62
C GLU A 78 7.12 7.93 3.57
N VAL A 79 6.44 9.00 3.97
CA VAL A 79 5.55 9.77 3.10
C VAL A 79 6.34 10.76 2.25
N ASP A 80 6.19 10.68 0.93
CA ASP A 80 6.70 11.72 0.02
C ASP A 80 5.77 12.94 0.07
N MET A 81 6.15 13.95 0.86
CA MET A 81 5.37 15.18 1.03
C MET A 81 5.22 15.97 -0.28
N GLN A 82 6.18 15.90 -1.20
CA GLN A 82 6.07 16.54 -2.51
C GLN A 82 5.07 15.81 -3.40
N ALA A 83 4.99 14.47 -3.31
CA ALA A 83 3.94 13.70 -3.98
C ALA A 83 2.55 14.05 -3.42
N VAL A 84 2.44 14.22 -2.09
CA VAL A 84 1.18 14.64 -1.45
C VAL A 84 0.74 16.03 -1.93
N GLU A 85 1.66 17.00 -2.01
CA GLU A 85 1.36 18.35 -2.48
C GLU A 85 0.92 18.37 -3.94
N ARG A 86 1.60 17.60 -4.80
CA ARG A 86 1.22 17.43 -6.22
C ARG A 86 -0.14 16.70 -6.37
N GLY A 87 -0.46 15.81 -5.45
CA GLY A 87 -1.64 14.96 -5.48
C GLY A 87 -1.60 13.90 -6.58
N LEU A 88 -2.71 13.17 -6.73
CA LEU A 88 -2.84 12.10 -7.72
C LEU A 88 -2.82 12.65 -9.16
N SER A 89 -1.95 12.07 -9.98
CA SER A 89 -2.00 12.23 -11.44
C SER A 89 -3.33 11.70 -12.00
N LYS A 90 -3.69 12.10 -13.23
CA LYS A 90 -4.91 11.62 -13.90
C LYS A 90 -4.97 10.09 -13.96
N LYS A 91 -3.89 9.45 -14.42
CA LYS A 91 -3.78 7.99 -14.53
C LYS A 91 -3.90 7.29 -13.17
N ALA A 92 -3.28 7.85 -12.12
CA ALA A 92 -3.35 7.29 -10.79
C ALA A 92 -4.78 7.41 -10.20
N ARG A 93 -5.47 8.52 -10.47
CA ARG A 93 -6.89 8.69 -10.11
C ARG A 93 -7.79 7.69 -10.83
N GLU A 94 -7.63 7.52 -12.14
CA GLU A 94 -8.37 6.52 -12.92
C GLU A 94 -8.16 5.10 -12.38
N THR A 95 -6.92 4.78 -11.95
CA THR A 95 -6.62 3.50 -11.30
C THR A 95 -7.40 3.33 -9.99
N ALA A 96 -7.39 4.35 -9.13
CA ALA A 96 -8.12 4.32 -7.86
C ALA A 96 -9.64 4.18 -8.09
N GLU A 97 -10.20 4.91 -9.07
CA GLU A 97 -11.60 4.84 -9.44
C GLU A 97 -11.99 3.45 -9.98
N ALA A 98 -11.12 2.82 -10.79
CA ALA A 98 -11.33 1.46 -11.25
C ALA A 98 -11.35 0.46 -10.09
N VAL A 99 -10.40 0.56 -9.15
CA VAL A 99 -10.37 -0.31 -7.95
C VAL A 99 -11.59 -0.08 -7.06
N VAL A 100 -12.02 1.16 -6.85
CA VAL A 100 -13.25 1.48 -6.10
C VAL A 100 -14.47 0.80 -6.73
N LYS A 101 -14.59 0.89 -8.06
CA LYS A 101 -15.68 0.26 -8.80
C LYS A 101 -15.63 -1.26 -8.69
N GLU A 102 -14.46 -1.86 -8.86
CA GLU A 102 -14.26 -3.31 -8.77
C GLU A 102 -14.64 -3.87 -7.39
N LEU A 103 -14.23 -3.15 -6.33
CA LEU A 103 -14.53 -3.54 -4.95
C LEU A 103 -15.99 -3.23 -4.53
N GLY A 104 -16.76 -2.51 -5.35
CA GLY A 104 -18.13 -2.12 -5.04
C GLY A 104 -18.24 -1.12 -3.87
N GLU A 105 -17.25 -0.24 -3.70
CA GLU A 105 -17.18 0.66 -2.55
C GLU A 105 -17.99 1.95 -2.77
N GLU A 106 -19.06 2.14 -2.01
CA GLU A 106 -19.96 3.31 -2.11
C GLU A 106 -19.77 4.34 -0.98
N TRP A 107 -19.02 3.98 0.06
CA TRP A 107 -18.86 4.80 1.26
C TRP A 107 -17.63 5.69 1.16
N ARG A 108 -17.76 6.94 1.62
CA ARG A 108 -16.68 7.94 1.54
C ARG A 108 -15.36 7.49 2.17
N LYS A 109 -15.42 6.80 3.31
CA LYS A 109 -14.22 6.35 4.05
C LYS A 109 -13.38 5.31 3.28
N PRO A 110 -13.90 4.14 2.87
CA PRO A 110 -13.14 3.14 2.12
C PRO A 110 -12.66 3.67 0.77
N VAL A 111 -13.51 4.42 0.06
CA VAL A 111 -13.15 5.09 -1.19
C VAL A 111 -11.91 5.96 -1.03
N ARG A 112 -11.89 6.82 -0.01
CA ARG A 112 -10.74 7.68 0.28
C ARG A 112 -9.49 6.88 0.62
N ARG A 113 -9.63 5.76 1.33
CA ARG A 113 -8.49 4.89 1.67
C ARG A 113 -7.84 4.34 0.40
N ILE A 114 -8.63 3.86 -0.56
CA ILE A 114 -8.12 3.32 -1.84
C ILE A 114 -7.28 4.37 -2.56
N HIS A 115 -7.84 5.55 -2.74
CA HIS A 115 -7.10 6.63 -3.37
C HIS A 115 -5.83 7.04 -2.58
N SER A 116 -5.86 6.97 -1.24
CA SER A 116 -4.71 7.33 -0.41
C SER A 116 -3.61 6.28 -0.54
N MET A 117 -3.98 5.00 -0.66
CA MET A 117 -3.05 3.91 -0.96
C MET A 117 -2.41 4.09 -2.33
N VAL A 118 -3.18 4.46 -3.37
CA VAL A 118 -2.60 4.73 -4.69
C VAL A 118 -1.60 5.88 -4.64
N LEU A 119 -1.91 6.95 -3.90
CA LEU A 119 -1.01 8.11 -3.77
C LEU A 119 0.29 7.77 -3.05
N LEU A 120 0.18 7.05 -1.93
CA LEU A 120 1.30 6.85 -0.99
C LEU A 120 2.11 5.59 -1.28
N CYS A 121 1.45 4.52 -1.69
CA CYS A 121 2.07 3.21 -1.95
C CYS A 121 2.31 2.97 -3.45
N GLY A 122 1.61 3.71 -4.32
CA GLY A 122 1.67 3.55 -5.77
C GLY A 122 0.61 2.60 -6.33
N HIS A 123 0.38 2.69 -7.63
CA HIS A 123 -0.65 1.89 -8.31
C HIS A 123 -0.33 0.38 -8.32
N SER A 124 0.94 0.00 -8.48
CA SER A 124 1.35 -1.41 -8.55
C SER A 124 1.04 -2.14 -7.24
N PHE A 125 1.28 -1.46 -6.11
CA PHE A 125 0.89 -1.91 -4.78
C PHE A 125 -0.61 -2.24 -4.77
N VAL A 126 -1.46 -1.25 -5.07
CA VAL A 126 -2.92 -1.42 -5.01
C VAL A 126 -3.45 -2.47 -5.99
N LEU A 127 -2.94 -2.50 -7.22
CA LEU A 127 -3.40 -3.44 -8.25
C LEU A 127 -3.04 -4.89 -7.91
N HIS A 128 -1.84 -5.14 -7.36
CA HIS A 128 -1.50 -6.51 -6.96
C HIS A 128 -2.33 -6.97 -5.76
N LEU A 129 -2.63 -6.07 -4.80
CA LEU A 129 -3.50 -6.40 -3.67
C LEU A 129 -4.91 -6.74 -4.13
N LEU A 130 -5.43 -6.03 -5.13
CA LEU A 130 -6.72 -6.33 -5.72
C LEU A 130 -6.69 -7.71 -6.38
N LYS A 131 -5.67 -7.99 -7.20
CA LYS A 131 -5.49 -9.30 -7.83
C LYS A 131 -5.47 -10.44 -6.80
N GLU A 132 -4.66 -10.33 -5.76
CA GLU A 132 -4.59 -11.36 -4.73
C GLU A 132 -5.88 -11.46 -3.91
N ALA A 133 -6.57 -10.34 -3.67
CA ALA A 133 -7.87 -10.38 -3.01
C ALA A 133 -8.89 -11.19 -3.82
N HIS A 134 -8.87 -11.11 -5.15
CA HIS A 134 -9.68 -11.98 -6.01
C HIS A 134 -9.28 -13.44 -5.87
N GLU A 135 -7.98 -13.77 -5.97
CA GLU A 135 -7.48 -15.14 -5.83
C GLU A 135 -7.96 -15.78 -4.51
N ILE A 136 -7.89 -15.04 -3.41
CA ILE A 136 -8.37 -15.49 -2.10
C ILE A 136 -9.90 -15.59 -2.06
N TYR A 137 -10.61 -14.59 -2.58
CA TYR A 137 -12.07 -14.52 -2.52
C TYR A 137 -12.76 -15.61 -3.37
N GLU A 138 -12.20 -15.90 -4.54
CA GLU A 138 -12.66 -16.93 -5.47
C GLU A 138 -12.23 -18.34 -5.06
N GLY A 139 -11.12 -18.45 -4.31
CA GLY A 139 -10.69 -19.68 -3.67
C GLY A 139 -11.47 -20.00 -2.38
N GLU A 140 -10.76 -20.32 -1.30
CA GLU A 140 -11.39 -20.70 -0.04
C GLU A 140 -12.03 -19.52 0.71
N GLY A 141 -11.70 -18.28 0.36
CA GLY A 141 -12.12 -17.07 1.05
C GLY A 141 -11.37 -16.83 2.35
N MET A 142 -11.36 -15.57 2.81
CA MET A 142 -10.74 -15.20 4.09
C MET A 142 -11.82 -15.03 5.16
N MET A 143 -11.67 -15.68 6.31
CA MET A 143 -12.60 -15.50 7.44
C MET A 143 -12.39 -14.14 8.14
N THR A 144 -13.44 -13.66 8.80
CA THR A 144 -13.33 -12.59 9.80
C THR A 144 -12.48 -13.06 10.98
N GLN A 145 -11.92 -12.12 11.75
CA GLN A 145 -11.00 -12.45 12.85
C GLN A 145 -11.68 -13.30 13.95
N ASP A 146 -12.98 -13.12 14.15
CA ASP A 146 -13.83 -13.91 15.05
C ASP A 146 -14.32 -15.23 14.43
N GLY A 147 -13.97 -15.51 13.17
CA GLY A 147 -14.41 -16.71 12.46
C GLY A 147 -15.90 -16.75 12.13
N SER A 148 -16.66 -15.66 12.34
CA SER A 148 -18.11 -15.67 12.18
C SER A 148 -18.58 -15.78 10.74
N ARG A 149 -17.81 -15.25 9.78
CA ARG A 149 -18.15 -15.29 8.35
C ARG A 149 -16.94 -15.13 7.44
N LYS A 150 -17.11 -15.47 6.15
CA LYS A 150 -16.17 -15.05 5.10
C LYS A 150 -16.25 -13.53 4.87
N ARG A 151 -15.11 -12.91 4.58
CA ARG A 151 -14.99 -11.50 4.19
C ARG A 151 -15.51 -11.31 2.77
N SER A 152 -16.08 -10.12 2.51
CA SER A 152 -16.31 -9.68 1.14
C SER A 152 -14.98 -9.41 0.44
N LEU A 153 -14.98 -9.30 -0.90
CA LEU A 153 -13.79 -8.94 -1.67
C LEU A 153 -13.09 -7.68 -1.13
N GLY A 154 -13.83 -6.60 -0.89
CA GLY A 154 -13.29 -5.39 -0.24
C GLY A 154 -12.74 -5.64 1.15
N GLY A 155 -13.38 -6.51 1.94
CA GLY A 155 -12.89 -6.93 3.25
C GLY A 155 -11.57 -7.70 3.18
N VAL A 156 -11.38 -8.56 2.17
CA VAL A 156 -10.12 -9.25 1.89
C VAL A 156 -9.05 -8.22 1.50
N PHE A 157 -9.33 -7.39 0.50
CA PHE A 157 -8.43 -6.35 0.00
C PHE A 157 -7.91 -5.43 1.12
N PHE A 158 -8.80 -4.87 1.95
CA PHE A 158 -8.36 -4.00 3.05
C PHE A 158 -7.59 -4.75 4.14
N THR A 159 -7.88 -6.04 4.35
CA THR A 159 -7.10 -6.85 5.31
C THR A 159 -5.67 -7.04 4.80
N LEU A 160 -5.49 -7.39 3.53
CA LEU A 160 -4.18 -7.47 2.89
C LEU A 160 -3.44 -6.12 2.95
N ALA A 161 -4.11 -5.03 2.55
CA ALA A 161 -3.49 -3.70 2.56
C ALA A 161 -2.96 -3.29 3.93
N ASN A 162 -3.75 -3.51 4.99
CA ASN A 162 -3.35 -3.20 6.37
C ASN A 162 -2.04 -3.88 6.75
N HIS A 163 -1.88 -5.14 6.35
CA HIS A 163 -0.77 -6.02 6.68
C HIS A 163 0.52 -5.69 5.91
N ARG A 164 0.45 -4.86 4.87
CA ARG A 164 1.51 -4.73 3.85
C ARG A 164 2.11 -3.34 3.73
N MET A 165 1.55 -2.36 4.44
CA MET A 165 2.08 -1.00 4.48
C MET A 165 3.06 -0.82 5.64
N SER A 166 4.00 0.12 5.50
CA SER A 166 4.81 0.57 6.63
C SER A 166 3.92 1.13 7.75
N PRO A 167 4.38 1.09 9.02
CA PRO A 167 3.66 1.67 10.15
C PRO A 167 3.24 3.14 9.92
N GLU A 168 4.11 3.92 9.30
CA GLU A 168 3.91 5.35 9.01
C GLU A 168 2.76 5.56 8.01
N LEU A 169 2.76 4.81 6.90
CA LEU A 169 1.70 4.88 5.89
C LEU A 169 0.39 4.36 6.45
N TYR A 170 0.43 3.24 7.18
CA TYR A 170 -0.74 2.68 7.85
C TYR A 170 -1.36 3.70 8.80
N TYR A 171 -0.56 4.32 9.67
CA TYR A 171 -1.03 5.31 10.64
C TYR A 171 -1.70 6.51 9.95
N LEU A 172 -1.09 7.02 8.88
CA LEU A 172 -1.63 8.16 8.14
C LEU A 172 -2.98 7.81 7.49
N ILE A 173 -3.08 6.67 6.82
CA ILE A 173 -4.29 6.27 6.07
C ILE A 173 -5.42 5.86 7.03
N HIS A 174 -5.13 5.05 8.05
CA HIS A 174 -6.15 4.41 8.87
C HIS A 174 -6.49 5.16 10.15
N ILE A 175 -5.49 5.71 10.85
CA ILE A 175 -5.70 6.36 12.15
C ILE A 175 -6.01 7.84 11.97
N ARG A 176 -5.24 8.53 11.11
CA ARG A 176 -5.48 9.96 10.83
C ARG A 176 -6.53 10.20 9.75
N GLY A 177 -7.04 9.14 9.11
CA GLY A 177 -8.00 9.24 8.01
C GLY A 177 -7.45 10.03 6.83
N GLY A 178 -6.14 10.00 6.59
CA GLY A 178 -5.44 10.77 5.56
C GLY A 178 -5.27 12.25 5.88
N LYS A 179 -5.20 12.63 7.16
CA LYS A 179 -4.82 13.99 7.60
C LYS A 179 -3.32 14.00 7.92
N LEU A 180 -2.55 14.89 7.30
CA LEU A 180 -1.11 15.01 7.58
C LEU A 180 -0.84 15.47 9.03
N PRO A 181 0.35 15.17 9.61
CA PRO A 181 0.80 15.78 10.87
C PRO A 181 0.75 17.32 10.80
N GLY A 182 0.34 17.99 11.88
CA GLY A 182 0.22 19.45 11.92
C GLY A 182 -1.09 20.06 11.39
N TYR A 183 -2.04 19.25 10.92
CA TYR A 183 -3.37 19.69 10.48
C TYR A 183 -4.12 20.51 11.56
N LYS A 184 -4.58 21.72 11.21
CA LYS A 184 -5.47 22.57 12.02
C LYS A 184 -6.85 22.70 11.38
N LYS A 185 -7.90 22.74 12.22
CA LYS A 185 -9.29 22.82 11.78
C LYS A 185 -9.64 24.18 11.16
N GLU A 186 -8.88 25.23 11.44
CA GLU A 186 -9.08 26.57 10.88
C GLU A 186 -8.64 26.69 9.41
N ASP A 187 -7.84 25.75 8.91
CA ASP A 187 -7.40 25.70 7.51
C ASP A 187 -8.42 24.99 6.60
N ASP A 188 -9.71 25.00 6.98
CA ASP A 188 -10.84 24.28 6.35
C ASP A 188 -11.27 24.85 4.99
N ARG A 189 -10.32 25.37 4.22
CA ARG A 189 -10.51 25.68 2.80
C ARG A 189 -10.22 24.43 1.99
N ALA A 190 -11.11 23.44 1.99
CA ALA A 190 -11.21 22.36 0.99
C ALA A 190 -9.94 21.51 0.64
N ILE A 191 -8.84 21.55 1.40
CA ILE A 191 -7.52 21.08 0.90
C ILE A 191 -6.84 19.96 1.73
N TYR A 192 -7.31 19.57 2.91
CA TYR A 192 -6.59 18.60 3.76
C TYR A 192 -7.09 17.16 3.71
N HIS A 193 -7.38 16.69 2.52
CA HIS A 193 -7.49 15.27 2.26
C HIS A 193 -6.38 14.94 1.28
N LEU A 194 -5.58 13.89 1.54
CA LEU A 194 -4.58 13.35 0.59
C LEU A 194 -5.09 13.33 -0.87
N ILE A 195 -6.42 13.30 -1.04
CA ILE A 195 -7.10 13.48 -2.30
C ILE A 195 -8.04 14.68 -2.24
N ARG A 196 -7.74 15.70 -3.05
CA ARG A 196 -8.70 16.76 -3.40
C ARG A 196 -9.77 16.14 -4.31
N ASN A 197 -11.04 16.16 -3.87
CA ASN A 197 -12.22 15.60 -4.55
C ASN A 197 -12.00 14.17 -5.07
N PRO A 198 -12.23 13.13 -4.23
CA PRO A 198 -11.94 11.77 -4.64
C PRO A 198 -12.86 11.24 -5.74
N HIS A 199 -14.07 11.78 -5.97
CA HIS A 199 -14.99 11.22 -6.95
C HIS A 199 -15.97 12.21 -7.60
N LYS A 200 -16.45 11.81 -8.78
CA LYS A 200 -17.59 12.37 -9.52
C LYS A 200 -18.96 11.78 -9.12
N PHE A 201 -19.02 10.97 -8.05
CA PHE A 201 -20.21 10.20 -7.66
C PHE A 201 -20.78 10.68 -6.31
N ASP A 202 -22.10 10.57 -6.15
CA ASP A 202 -22.80 10.81 -4.89
C ASP A 202 -22.49 9.69 -3.87
N LEU A 203 -21.44 9.88 -3.08
CA LEU A 203 -21.01 8.91 -2.07
C LEU A 203 -21.88 8.99 -0.81
N LYS A 204 -22.14 7.82 -0.20
CA LYS A 204 -22.80 7.74 1.11
C LYS A 204 -21.85 8.23 2.22
N GLN A 205 -22.40 8.96 3.19
CA GLN A 205 -21.67 9.58 4.31
C GLN A 205 -21.26 8.57 5.38
#